data_AF-A0A7J4RKI8-F1
#
_entry.id   AF-A0A7J4RKI8-F1
#
_cell.length_a   1.000
_cell.length_b   1.000
_cell.length_c   1.000
_cell.angle_alpha   90.00
_cell.angle_beta   90.00
_cell.angle_gamma   90.00
#
_symmetry.space_group_name_H-M   'P 1'
#
loop_
_entity.id
_entity.type
_entity.pdbx_description
1 polymer ?
#
loop_
_entity_poly.entity_id
_entity_poly.type
_entity_poly.pdbx_seq_one_letter_code
_entity_poly.pdbx_strand_id
1 'polypeptide(L)'
;MLPLLLVVLLLGHLALPFADASSTSGRAGPDFRVVNMEFDGAGSVITSTGLILAPDTHTVRVDVDNAGTSTGSAFLSLVHKGSPSAAEQIVDTVDLGPVAASSGTTT
;
A
#
# COMPACT_ATOMS: atom_id res chain seq x y z
N MET A 1 -24.17 36.23 -34.03
CA MET A 1 -24.30 35.70 -32.66
C MET A 1 -23.48 34.42 -32.44
N LEU A 2 -23.47 33.47 -33.39
CA LEU A 2 -22.63 32.26 -33.34
C LEU A 2 -21.11 32.48 -33.14
N PRO A 3 -20.43 33.43 -33.82
CA PRO A 3 -18.98 33.58 -33.66
C PRO A 3 -18.59 34.10 -32.26
N LEU A 4 -19.44 34.94 -31.64
CA LEU A 4 -19.22 35.43 -30.28
C LEU A 4 -19.32 34.30 -29.25
N LEU A 5 -20.28 33.40 -29.43
CA LEU A 5 -20.45 32.21 -28.58
C LEU A 5 -19.22 31.30 -28.64
N LEU A 6 -18.65 31.10 -29.83
CA LEU A 6 -17.45 30.28 -30.00
C LEU A 6 -16.21 30.91 -29.33
N VAL A 7 -16.07 32.24 -29.39
CA VAL A 7 -14.98 32.96 -28.71
C VAL A 7 -15.12 32.85 -27.18
N VAL A 8 -16.32 32.99 -26.64
CA VAL A 8 -16.57 32.81 -25.20
C VAL A 8 -16.28 31.37 -24.78
N LEU A 9 -16.68 30.38 -25.58
CA LEU A 9 -16.39 28.97 -25.30
C LEU A 9 -14.88 28.73 -25.31
N LEU A 10 -14.16 29.24 -26.32
CA LEU A 10 -12.70 29.09 -26.43
C LEU A 10 -11.96 29.71 -25.23
N LEU A 11 -12.34 30.92 -24.83
CA LEU A 11 -11.75 31.60 -23.67
C LEU A 11 -12.06 30.87 -22.35
N GLY A 12 -13.25 30.27 -22.22
CA GLY A 12 -13.61 29.44 -21.07
C GLY A 12 -12.75 28.17 -20.96
N HIS A 13 -12.48 27.49 -22.08
CA HIS A 13 -11.65 26.28 -22.08
C HIS A 13 -10.17 26.56 -21.82
N LEU A 14 -9.67 27.75 -22.20
CA LEU A 14 -8.30 28.17 -21.92
C LEU A 14 -8.04 28.45 -20.43
N ALA A 15 -9.09 28.67 -19.62
CA ALA A 15 -8.97 28.88 -18.19
C ALA A 15 -8.97 27.57 -17.38
N LEU A 16 -9.42 26.45 -17.95
CA LEU A 16 -9.50 25.14 -17.29
C LEU A 16 -8.15 24.58 -16.77
N PRO A 17 -7.01 24.69 -17.47
CA PRO A 17 -5.73 24.20 -16.95
C PRO A 17 -5.18 25.02 -15.77
N PHE A 18 -5.76 26.20 -15.47
CA PHE A 18 -5.45 27.00 -14.29
C PHE A 18 -6.42 26.75 -13.13
N ALA A 19 -7.47 25.94 -13.34
CA ALA A 19 -8.28 25.44 -12.24
C ALA A 19 -7.38 24.51 -11.40
N ASP A 20 -7.12 24.94 -10.17
CA ASP A 20 -6.26 24.25 -9.23
C ASP A 20 -6.66 22.76 -9.11
N ALA A 21 -5.72 21.88 -9.42
CA ALA A 21 -5.91 20.43 -9.34
C ALA A 21 -5.57 19.89 -7.94
N SER A 22 -5.46 20.76 -6.93
CA SER A 22 -5.17 20.39 -5.52
C SER A 22 -6.11 19.32 -4.94
N SER A 23 -7.26 19.06 -5.57
CA SER A 23 -8.22 18.02 -5.19
C SER A 23 -8.37 16.86 -6.19
N THR A 24 -7.35 16.52 -6.99
CA THR A 24 -7.38 15.27 -7.78
C THR A 24 -7.23 14.01 -6.88
N SER A 25 -8.20 13.84 -5.97
CA SER A 25 -8.31 12.69 -5.05
C SER A 25 -8.51 11.36 -5.78
N GLY A 26 -8.91 11.41 -7.06
CA GLY A 26 -9.12 10.21 -7.87
C GLY A 26 -7.88 9.34 -8.12
N ARG A 27 -6.67 9.84 -7.80
CA ARG A 27 -5.41 9.08 -7.85
C ARG A 27 -4.67 9.04 -6.51
N ALA A 28 -5.20 9.69 -5.48
CA ALA A 28 -4.58 9.76 -4.16
C ALA A 28 -5.29 8.77 -3.22
N GLY A 29 -4.56 7.78 -2.75
CA GLY A 29 -5.07 6.77 -1.81
C GLY A 29 -3.94 6.16 -1.00
N PRO A 30 -4.25 5.41 0.07
CA PRO A 30 -3.26 4.59 0.75
C PRO A 30 -2.79 3.46 -0.19
N ASP A 31 -1.52 3.11 -0.10
CA ASP A 31 -0.91 1.98 -0.81
C ASP A 31 -0.02 1.21 0.18
N PHE A 32 -0.59 0.18 0.81
CA PHE A 32 0.12 -0.58 1.83
C PHE A 32 0.96 -1.68 1.23
N ARG A 33 2.21 -1.79 1.68
CA ARG A 33 3.13 -2.86 1.29
C ARG A 33 3.88 -3.40 2.49
N VAL A 34 4.13 -4.70 2.47
CA VAL A 34 5.09 -5.33 3.39
C VAL A 34 6.49 -5.00 2.88
N VAL A 35 7.29 -4.30 3.69
CA VAL A 35 8.66 -3.91 3.33
C VAL A 35 9.70 -4.86 3.93
N ASN A 36 9.38 -5.49 5.05
CA ASN A 36 10.24 -6.47 5.68
C ASN A 36 9.41 -7.48 6.48
N MET A 37 9.88 -8.72 6.54
CA MET A 37 9.30 -9.79 7.34
C MET A 37 10.43 -10.62 7.93
N GLU A 38 10.40 -10.81 9.25
CA GLU A 38 11.41 -11.52 10.02
C GLU A 38 10.73 -12.54 10.94
N PHE A 39 11.36 -13.70 11.08
CA PHE A 39 10.95 -14.74 12.01
C PHE A 39 12.09 -14.92 13.02
N ASP A 40 11.78 -14.72 14.29
CA ASP A 40 12.71 -14.89 15.40
C ASP A 40 12.33 -16.08 16.30
N GLY A 41 13.30 -16.59 17.05
CA GLY A 41 13.15 -17.67 18.02
C GLY A 41 13.73 -19.03 17.58
N ALA A 42 14.05 -19.84 18.60
CA ALA A 42 14.30 -21.28 18.57
C ALA A 42 15.38 -21.82 17.60
N GLY A 43 16.27 -20.98 17.09
CA GLY A 43 17.41 -21.43 16.27
C GLY A 43 17.05 -21.79 14.83
N SER A 44 16.05 -21.11 14.26
CA SER A 44 15.72 -21.21 12.83
C SER A 44 16.92 -20.86 11.94
N VAL A 45 17.06 -21.56 10.81
CA VAL A 45 18.20 -21.39 9.91
C VAL A 45 17.74 -20.94 8.53
N ILE A 46 18.47 -19.97 7.98
CA ILE A 46 18.34 -19.59 6.58
C ILE A 46 19.24 -20.50 5.76
N THR A 47 18.65 -21.18 4.78
CA THR A 47 19.33 -22.05 3.81
C THR A 47 19.29 -21.43 2.42
N SER A 48 19.97 -22.03 1.46
CA SER A 48 19.91 -21.60 0.04
C SER A 48 18.51 -21.71 -0.57
N THR A 49 17.63 -22.52 0.02
CA THR A 49 16.28 -22.79 -0.46
C THR A 49 15.19 -22.07 0.34
N GLY A 50 15.56 -21.34 1.40
CA GLY A 50 14.61 -20.61 2.24
C GLY A 50 14.86 -20.76 3.75
N LEU A 51 13.92 -20.24 4.54
CA LEU A 51 13.94 -20.30 6.00
C LEU A 51 13.36 -21.64 6.48
N ILE A 52 14.10 -22.34 7.34
CA ILE A 52 13.62 -23.52 8.06
C ILE A 52 13.42 -23.15 9.53
N LEU A 53 12.17 -23.22 9.98
CA LEU A 53 11.78 -22.97 11.36
C LEU A 53 12.00 -24.20 12.22
N ALA A 54 12.51 -23.99 13.44
CA ALA A 54 12.58 -25.04 14.45
C ALA A 54 11.16 -25.40 14.97
N PRO A 55 10.95 -26.59 15.54
CA PRO A 55 9.64 -26.97 16.08
C PRO A 55 9.40 -26.31 17.45
N ASP A 56 9.17 -25.00 17.46
CA ASP A 56 8.89 -24.21 18.65
C ASP A 56 8.06 -22.96 18.28
N THR A 57 7.86 -22.08 19.26
CA THR A 57 7.17 -20.80 19.11
C THR A 57 8.10 -19.77 18.47
N HIS A 58 7.58 -19.09 17.45
CA HIS A 58 8.29 -18.03 16.74
C HIS A 58 7.59 -16.68 16.91
N THR A 59 8.38 -15.62 16.94
CA THR A 59 7.87 -14.26 16.83
C THR A 59 8.01 -13.81 15.38
N VAL A 60 6.89 -13.44 14.75
CA VAL A 60 6.90 -12.91 13.38
C VAL A 60 6.80 -11.40 13.45
N ARG A 61 7.83 -10.70 12.96
CA ARG A 61 7.86 -9.24 12.87
C ARG A 61 7.67 -8.83 11.42
N VAL A 62 6.63 -8.05 11.13
CA VAL A 62 6.33 -7.57 9.78
C VAL A 62 6.31 -6.06 9.79
N ASP A 63 7.15 -5.45 8.96
CA ASP A 63 7.15 -4.01 8.73
C ASP A 63 6.24 -3.69 7.54
N VAL A 64 5.28 -2.79 7.77
CA VAL A 64 4.33 -2.34 6.75
C VAL A 64 4.53 -0.84 6.53
N ASP A 65 4.62 -0.45 5.27
CA ASP A 65 4.73 0.94 4.82
C ASP A 65 3.49 1.32 4.01
N ASN A 66 3.10 2.60 4.06
CA ASN A 66 2.08 3.18 3.19
C ASN A 66 2.76 4.06 2.15
N ALA A 67 3.03 3.51 0.96
CA ALA A 67 3.62 4.19 -0.20
C ALA A 67 2.69 5.21 -0.86
N GLY A 68 1.43 5.25 -0.41
CA GLY A 68 0.39 6.10 -0.95
C GLY A 68 0.56 7.55 -0.55
N THR A 69 -0.35 8.39 -1.05
CA THR A 69 -0.32 9.84 -0.79
C THR A 69 -1.29 10.26 0.31
N SER A 70 -1.96 9.31 0.97
CA SER A 70 -2.90 9.56 2.07
C SER A 70 -2.80 8.50 3.15
N THR A 71 -2.96 8.90 4.41
CA THR A 71 -3.12 7.98 5.56
C THR A 71 -4.35 7.10 5.38
N GLY A 72 -4.25 5.83 5.76
CA GLY A 72 -5.38 4.91 5.80
C GLY A 72 -5.20 3.84 6.88
N SER A 73 -6.25 3.11 7.21
CA SER A 73 -6.19 1.99 8.14
C SER A 73 -6.02 0.66 7.41
N ALA A 74 -5.27 -0.28 7.99
CA ALA A 74 -4.96 -1.57 7.38
C ALA A 74 -5.08 -2.73 8.37
N PHE A 75 -5.46 -3.89 7.87
CA PHE A 75 -5.33 -5.18 8.56
C PHE A 75 -4.21 -5.98 7.91
N LEU A 76 -3.37 -6.61 8.72
CA LEU A 76 -2.33 -7.52 8.27
C LEU A 76 -2.74 -8.95 8.63
N SER A 77 -2.92 -9.80 7.62
CA SER A 77 -3.18 -11.23 7.80
C SER A 77 -1.95 -12.04 7.43
N LEU A 78 -1.47 -12.86 8.37
CA LEU A 78 -0.48 -13.89 8.07
C LEU A 78 -1.22 -15.15 7.62
N VAL A 79 -0.91 -15.63 6.41
CA VAL A 79 -1.53 -16.84 5.85
C VAL A 79 -0.50 -17.94 5.61
N HIS A 80 -0.91 -19.18 5.85
CA HIS A 80 -0.16 -20.37 5.51
C HIS A 80 -0.77 -21.05 4.29
N LYS A 81 0.08 -21.42 3.32
CA LYS A 81 -0.29 -22.22 2.15
C LYS A 81 0.64 -23.41 2.04
N GLY A 82 0.08 -24.61 1.97
CA GLY A 82 0.87 -25.83 1.77
C GLY A 82 1.49 -25.96 0.38
N SER A 83 1.02 -25.19 -0.60
CA SER A 83 1.57 -25.09 -1.96
C SER A 83 1.03 -23.83 -2.67
N PRO A 84 1.59 -23.42 -3.83
CA PRO A 84 1.08 -22.28 -4.59
C PRO A 84 -0.40 -22.40 -4.99
N SER A 85 -0.91 -23.62 -5.15
CA SER A 85 -2.30 -23.93 -5.52
C SER A 85 -3.18 -24.36 -4.34
N ALA A 86 -2.62 -24.52 -3.13
CA ALA A 86 -3.38 -24.89 -1.95
C ALA A 86 -4.29 -23.74 -1.48
N ALA A 87 -5.35 -24.11 -0.76
CA ALA A 87 -6.17 -23.15 -0.02
C ALA A 87 -5.34 -22.44 1.06
N GLU A 88 -5.71 -21.19 1.35
CA GLU A 88 -5.03 -20.38 2.35
C GLU A 88 -5.66 -20.60 3.72
N GLN A 89 -4.81 -20.82 4.73
CA GLN A 89 -5.21 -20.85 6.13
C GLN A 89 -4.71 -19.57 6.79
N ILE A 90 -5.62 -18.79 7.38
CA ILE A 90 -5.22 -17.63 8.19
C ILE A 90 -4.60 -18.14 9.48
N VAL A 91 -3.33 -17.78 9.70
CA VAL A 91 -2.59 -18.04 10.95
C VAL A 91 -3.01 -17.02 11.99
N ASP A 92 -2.97 -15.74 11.63
CA ASP A 92 -3.39 -14.63 12.48
C ASP A 92 -3.77 -13.39 11.67
N THR A 93 -4.48 -12.45 12.27
CA THR A 93 -4.78 -11.14 11.71
C THR A 93 -4.66 -10.04 12.76
N VAL A 94 -3.89 -9.01 12.44
CA VAL A 94 -3.63 -7.87 13.32
C VAL A 94 -4.20 -6.61 12.67
N ASP A 95 -4.90 -5.80 13.46
CA ASP A 95 -5.27 -4.44 13.08
C ASP A 95 -4.06 -3.52 13.30
N LEU A 96 -3.55 -2.92 12.23
CA LEU A 96 -2.42 -1.98 12.29
C LEU A 96 -2.88 -0.57 12.67
N GLY A 97 -4.19 -0.30 12.64
CA GLY A 97 -4.73 1.03 12.77
C GLY A 97 -4.29 1.95 11.63
N PRO A 98 -4.33 3.28 11.83
CA PRO A 98 -3.92 4.25 10.83
C PRO A 98 -2.41 4.21 10.56
N VAL A 99 -2.03 4.00 9.30
CA VAL A 99 -0.65 4.06 8.82
C VAL A 99 -0.47 5.31 7.96
N ALA A 100 0.38 6.21 8.42
CA ALA A 100 0.65 7.48 7.75
C ALA A 100 1.29 7.28 6.37
N ALA A 101 0.93 8.13 5.41
CA ALA A 101 1.59 8.14 4.10
C ALA A 101 3.09 8.40 4.25
N SER A 102 3.89 7.52 3.64
CA SER A 102 5.30 7.75 3.38
C SER A 102 5.36 8.95 2.45
N SER A 103 5.72 10.11 3.00
CA SER A 103 5.85 11.32 2.20
C SER A 103 6.96 11.07 1.19
N GLY A 104 6.59 10.67 -0.03
CA GLY A 104 7.51 10.67 -1.15
C GLY A 104 8.15 12.05 -1.18
N THR A 105 9.47 12.11 -1.04
CA THR A 105 10.20 13.38 -1.05
C THR A 105 9.75 14.17 -2.27
N THR A 106 9.11 15.31 -2.04
CA THR A 106 8.82 16.28 -3.09
C THR A 106 10.15 16.89 -3.50
N THR A 107 10.83 16.28 -4.47
CA THR A 107 11.96 16.89 -5.18
C THR A 107 11.47 17.85 -6.25
#